data_AF-A0A4Q5YWN6-F1
#
_entry.id   AF-A0A4Q5YWN6-F1
#
_cell.length_a   1.000
_cell.length_b   1.000
_cell.length_c   1.000
_cell.angle_alpha   90.00
_cell.angle_beta   90.00
_cell.angle_gamma   90.00
#
_symmetry.space_group_name_H-M   'P 1'
#
loop_
_entity.id
_entity.type
_entity.pdbx_description
1 polymer ?
#
loop_
_entity_poly.entity_id
_entity_poly.type
_entity_poly.pdbx_seq_one_letter_code
_entity_poly.pdbx_strand_id
1 'polypeptide(L)'
;MPAVQSSAISGQGQLGLFDAPTLNNDQAQGYLSDLDKAFVDPATSRQISTIRTTARPDHDSVVLITAQAKQTGRYLYKLFSNVQELSFTNKWVSGNTLTYELKALSAKLKYFGHDFRYEGDRSLEPAFELLPDRPVPFTAIKPFYKRDTLVIHEGKAGLTGLIQNAQADFHPFDQQTDLPFFRQYIGLRDSYMELYAKEAETLQVQPHLRSILNRNYESFTGKYGDLNKGNNRKRILLDAALGFVVLSSLERRENETWTKADIFFGPVFPQQENLHTDDPTEALARSLNDKGIVDLDYMSTMTGLDDFAIIRQLDGKILMNPINRTWETNDSYLSGNVVQKLALAERAAETMP
;
A
#
# COMPACT_ATOMS: atom_id res chain seq x y z
N MET A 1 11.90 31.35 40.90
CA MET A 1 11.34 31.61 39.56
C MET A 1 9.89 32.02 39.74
N PRO A 2 9.47 33.20 39.26
CA PRO A 2 8.18 33.78 39.65
C PRO A 2 7.02 33.05 38.96
N ALA A 3 5.93 32.93 39.71
CA ALA A 3 4.67 32.32 39.30
C ALA A 3 3.99 33.16 38.20
N VAL A 4 3.54 32.48 37.14
CA VAL A 4 2.65 33.05 36.13
C VAL A 4 1.31 33.32 36.81
N GLN A 5 0.96 34.60 36.96
CA GLN A 5 -0.35 35.02 37.43
C GLN A 5 -1.39 34.66 36.36
N SER A 6 -2.35 33.82 36.73
CA SER A 6 -3.58 33.64 35.96
C SER A 6 -4.42 34.92 36.05
N SER A 7 -4.39 35.73 35.00
CA SER A 7 -5.30 36.85 34.85
C SER A 7 -6.74 36.33 34.72
N ALA A 8 -7.58 36.81 35.63
CA ALA A 8 -8.98 36.44 35.77
C ALA A 8 -9.78 36.68 34.47
N ILE A 9 -10.71 35.76 34.20
CA ILE A 9 -11.74 35.89 33.17
C ILE A 9 -12.62 37.08 33.55
N SER A 10 -12.45 38.21 32.87
CA SER A 10 -13.31 39.38 33.02
C SER A 10 -14.68 39.11 32.38
N GLY A 11 -15.72 39.06 33.20
CA GLY A 11 -17.12 38.82 32.83
C GLY A 11 -17.82 39.98 32.10
N GLN A 12 -17.17 40.61 31.11
CA GLN A 12 -17.81 41.47 30.14
C GLN A 12 -17.51 40.91 28.75
N GLY A 13 -18.54 40.72 27.91
CA GLY A 13 -18.50 40.00 26.63
C GLY A 13 -17.69 40.65 25.51
N GLN A 14 -16.49 41.12 25.83
CA GLN A 14 -15.47 41.62 24.93
C GLN A 14 -14.28 40.67 25.08
N LEU A 15 -14.09 39.79 24.09
CA LEU A 15 -12.86 39.00 23.96
C LEU A 15 -11.68 39.97 24.00
N GLY A 16 -10.57 39.59 24.67
CA GLY A 16 -9.44 40.43 25.07
C GLY A 16 -8.74 41.18 23.93
N LEU A 17 -9.41 42.17 23.38
CA LEU A 17 -9.09 42.93 22.17
C LEU A 17 -8.09 44.08 22.41
N PHE A 18 -7.60 44.25 23.63
CA PHE A 18 -6.71 45.36 23.96
C PHE A 18 -5.25 45.12 23.53
N ASP A 19 -4.84 43.86 23.30
CA ASP A 19 -3.46 43.50 22.97
C ASP A 19 -3.29 42.77 21.62
N ALA A 20 -4.35 42.66 20.80
CA ALA A 20 -4.25 42.01 19.49
C ALA A 20 -3.54 42.95 18.48
N PRO A 21 -2.48 42.50 17.80
CA PRO A 21 -1.84 43.29 16.75
C PRO A 21 -2.84 43.56 15.62
N THR A 22 -2.98 44.83 15.22
CA THR A 22 -3.83 45.21 14.09
C THR A 22 -3.15 44.81 12.78
N LEU A 23 -3.78 43.93 11.99
CA LEU A 23 -3.15 43.37 10.79
C LEU A 23 -3.20 44.32 9.58
N ASN A 24 -4.18 45.24 9.52
CA ASN A 24 -4.23 46.42 8.64
C ASN A 24 -5.61 47.09 8.79
N ASN A 25 -5.69 48.30 9.35
CA ASN A 25 -6.98 49.00 9.51
C ASN A 25 -7.60 49.45 8.18
N ASP A 26 -6.77 49.84 7.20
CA ASP A 26 -7.25 50.45 5.94
C ASP A 26 -7.98 49.45 5.03
N GLN A 27 -7.73 48.15 5.17
CA GLN A 27 -8.39 47.11 4.36
C GLN A 27 -9.76 46.69 4.91
N ALA A 28 -10.01 46.85 6.21
CA ALA A 28 -11.23 46.38 6.86
C ALA A 28 -12.50 47.06 6.33
N GLN A 29 -12.42 48.35 6.02
CA GLN A 29 -13.55 49.10 5.46
C GLN A 29 -13.94 48.61 4.06
N GLY A 30 -12.98 48.10 3.28
CA GLY A 30 -13.19 47.61 1.92
C GLY A 30 -14.11 46.39 1.84
N TYR A 31 -14.21 45.61 2.93
CA TYR A 31 -15.12 44.46 3.02
C TYR A 31 -16.55 44.83 3.39
N LEU A 32 -16.79 46.04 3.92
CA LEU A 32 -18.10 46.43 4.43
C LEU A 32 -19.05 46.80 3.29
N SER A 33 -20.13 46.05 3.14
CA SER A 33 -21.25 46.42 2.27
C SER A 33 -22.04 47.61 2.83
N ASP A 34 -22.88 48.24 2.02
CA ASP A 34 -23.75 49.34 2.49
C ASP A 34 -24.73 48.88 3.58
N LEU A 35 -25.16 47.61 3.52
CA LEU A 35 -25.93 47.00 4.60
C LEU A 35 -25.11 46.90 5.89
N ASP A 36 -23.85 46.48 5.82
CA ASP A 36 -22.98 46.41 6.99
C ASP A 36 -22.78 47.80 7.63
N LYS A 37 -22.53 48.82 6.80
CA LYS A 37 -22.37 50.22 7.23
C LYS A 37 -23.64 50.78 7.90
N ALA A 38 -24.81 50.19 7.69
CA ALA A 38 -26.04 50.56 8.40
C ALA A 38 -26.04 50.07 9.86
N PHE A 39 -25.42 48.93 10.15
CA PHE A 39 -25.42 48.29 11.49
C PHE A 39 -24.20 48.63 12.35
N VAL A 40 -23.03 48.74 11.73
CA VAL A 40 -21.77 49.02 12.43
C VAL A 40 -21.17 50.36 12.01
N ASP A 41 -20.33 50.94 12.88
CA ASP A 41 -19.56 52.14 12.56
C ASP A 41 -18.30 51.77 11.75
N PRO A 42 -18.22 52.14 10.46
CA PRO A 42 -17.07 51.82 9.61
C PRO A 42 -15.75 52.41 10.12
N ALA A 43 -15.79 53.53 10.86
CA ALA A 43 -14.58 54.13 11.42
C ALA A 43 -13.92 53.24 12.49
N THR A 44 -14.70 52.33 13.08
CA THR A 44 -14.25 51.41 14.12
C THR A 44 -13.85 50.03 13.58
N SER A 45 -13.99 49.80 12.27
CA SER A 45 -13.76 48.47 11.69
C SER A 45 -12.28 48.10 11.68
N ARG A 46 -11.97 46.87 12.09
CA ARG A 46 -10.60 46.33 12.10
C ARG A 46 -10.59 44.90 11.60
N GLN A 47 -9.59 44.55 10.80
CA GLN A 47 -9.25 43.17 10.49
C GLN A 47 -8.43 42.61 11.64
N ILE A 48 -8.93 41.56 12.29
CA ILE A 48 -8.32 40.99 13.50
C ILE A 48 -7.71 39.61 13.27
N SER A 49 -8.17 38.90 12.23
CA SER A 49 -7.59 37.61 11.86
C SER A 49 -7.73 37.32 10.37
N THR A 50 -6.80 36.54 9.86
CA THR A 50 -6.78 36.02 8.49
C THR A 50 -6.49 34.53 8.52
N ILE A 51 -7.09 33.81 7.58
CA ILE A 51 -6.77 32.42 7.29
C ILE A 51 -6.27 32.34 5.86
N ARG A 52 -5.10 31.73 5.70
CA ARG A 52 -4.45 31.53 4.40
C ARG A 52 -4.18 30.06 4.19
N THR A 53 -4.05 29.65 2.92
CA THR A 53 -3.49 28.34 2.63
C THR A 53 -1.97 28.39 2.71
N THR A 54 -1.30 27.31 3.13
CA THR A 54 0.17 27.23 3.09
C THR A 54 0.71 27.29 1.66
N ALA A 55 -0.07 26.82 0.69
CA ALA A 55 0.26 26.87 -0.73
C ALA A 55 0.21 28.28 -1.32
N ARG A 56 -0.60 29.19 -0.74
CA ARG A 56 -0.70 30.60 -1.14
C ARG A 56 -0.67 31.50 0.11
N PRO A 57 0.51 31.68 0.73
CA PRO A 57 0.66 32.43 1.97
C PRO A 57 0.44 33.94 1.80
N ASP A 58 0.39 34.44 0.58
CA ASP A 58 0.13 35.85 0.26
C ASP A 58 -1.35 36.12 -0.07
N HIS A 59 -2.21 35.09 -0.02
CA HIS A 59 -3.63 35.20 -0.35
C HIS A 59 -4.51 34.98 0.89
N ASP A 60 -5.15 36.04 1.35
CA ASP A 60 -6.15 36.02 2.41
C ASP A 60 -7.40 35.25 1.93
N SER A 61 -7.56 33.99 2.32
CA SER A 61 -8.71 33.16 1.91
C SER A 61 -9.97 33.51 2.70
N VAL A 62 -9.82 33.71 4.01
CA VAL A 62 -10.91 34.13 4.91
C VAL A 62 -10.40 35.25 5.80
N VAL A 63 -11.21 36.28 5.98
CA VAL A 63 -10.90 37.45 6.78
C VAL A 63 -11.93 37.62 7.89
N LEU A 64 -11.47 37.86 9.11
CA LEU A 64 -12.30 38.17 10.27
C LEU A 64 -12.21 39.65 10.59
N ILE A 65 -13.37 40.32 10.56
CA ILE A 65 -13.49 41.74 10.85
C ILE A 65 -14.30 41.94 12.12
N THR A 66 -13.87 42.90 12.93
CA THR A 66 -14.65 43.45 14.05
C THR A 66 -15.01 44.91 13.82
N ALA A 67 -16.17 45.34 14.30
CA ALA A 67 -16.59 46.74 14.28
C ALA A 67 -17.59 47.00 15.42
N GLN A 68 -17.69 48.26 15.85
CA GLN A 68 -18.62 48.68 16.89
C GLN A 68 -20.04 48.82 16.32
N ALA A 69 -21.01 48.20 16.97
CA ALA A 69 -22.42 48.34 16.61
C ALA A 69 -22.93 49.74 16.95
N LYS A 70 -23.57 50.43 16.00
CA LYS A 70 -24.07 51.81 16.17
C LYS A 70 -25.10 51.93 17.30
N GLN A 71 -25.91 50.89 17.51
CA GLN A 71 -27.00 50.92 18.50
C GLN A 71 -26.54 50.67 19.93
N THR A 72 -25.54 49.80 20.12
CA THR A 72 -25.17 49.30 21.46
C THR A 72 -23.77 49.70 21.90
N GLY A 73 -22.94 50.19 20.97
CA GLY A 73 -21.53 50.45 21.22
C GLY A 73 -20.69 49.19 21.46
N ARG A 74 -21.23 47.99 21.27
CA ARG A 74 -20.49 46.72 21.46
C ARG A 74 -19.78 46.31 20.19
N TYR A 75 -18.60 45.70 20.33
CA TYR A 75 -17.92 45.08 19.20
C TYR A 75 -18.64 43.81 18.75
N LEU A 76 -18.89 43.75 17.45
CA LEU A 76 -19.41 42.58 16.75
C LEU A 76 -18.37 42.07 15.76
N TYR A 77 -18.56 40.85 15.28
CA TYR A 77 -17.63 40.16 14.41
C TYR A 77 -18.35 39.61 13.18
N LYS A 78 -17.64 39.51 12.06
CA LYS A 78 -18.16 38.92 10.83
C LYS A 78 -17.01 38.32 10.00
N LEU A 79 -17.25 37.12 9.46
CA LEU A 79 -16.33 36.43 8.55
C LEU A 79 -16.64 36.81 7.10
N PHE A 80 -15.59 37.05 6.32
CA PHE A 80 -15.65 37.34 4.90
C PHE A 80 -14.85 36.29 4.13
N SER A 81 -15.38 35.87 2.98
CA SER A 81 -14.71 34.91 2.09
C SER A 81 -14.18 35.63 0.86
N ASN A 82 -12.91 35.37 0.54
CA ASN A 82 -12.30 35.75 -0.74
C ASN A 82 -12.22 34.59 -1.73
N VAL A 83 -12.83 33.46 -1.38
CA VAL A 83 -12.86 32.24 -2.20
C VAL A 83 -14.31 31.83 -2.47
N GLN A 84 -14.57 31.25 -3.63
CA GLN A 84 -15.93 30.95 -4.08
C GLN A 84 -16.55 29.77 -3.32
N GLU A 85 -15.71 28.86 -2.82
CA GLU A 85 -16.07 27.61 -2.18
C GLU A 85 -16.60 27.80 -0.73
N LEU A 86 -16.32 28.97 -0.15
CA LEU A 86 -16.76 29.34 1.19
C LEU A 86 -17.81 30.45 1.12
N SER A 87 -18.97 30.16 1.70
CA SER A 87 -20.04 31.13 1.93
C SER A 87 -20.27 31.26 3.43
N PHE A 88 -20.45 32.51 3.88
CA PHE A 88 -20.72 32.86 5.27
C PHE A 88 -22.08 33.53 5.41
N THR A 89 -22.58 33.59 6.65
CA THR A 89 -23.81 34.34 6.91
C THR A 89 -23.51 35.85 6.81
N ASN A 90 -24.48 36.62 6.34
CA ASN A 90 -24.33 38.08 6.27
C ASN A 90 -24.54 38.79 7.63
N LYS A 91 -24.62 38.03 8.74
CA LYS A 91 -24.97 38.57 10.07
C LYS A 91 -23.72 38.95 10.85
N TRP A 92 -23.82 40.06 11.58
CA TRP A 92 -22.84 40.42 12.61
C TRP A 92 -23.15 39.64 13.89
N VAL A 93 -22.14 39.02 14.47
CA VAL A 93 -22.29 38.12 15.61
C VAL A 93 -21.51 38.60 16.83
N SER A 94 -21.93 38.14 18.01
CA SER A 94 -21.21 38.38 19.27
C SER A 94 -19.99 37.45 19.38
N GLY A 95 -19.06 37.76 20.28
CA GLY A 95 -17.88 36.93 20.52
C GLY A 95 -18.20 35.48 20.89
N ASN A 96 -19.25 35.26 21.69
CA ASN A 96 -19.67 33.90 22.06
C ASN A 96 -20.15 33.10 20.84
N THR A 97 -20.92 33.75 19.96
CA THR A 97 -21.43 33.12 18.74
C THR A 97 -20.31 32.90 17.73
N LEU A 98 -19.36 33.83 17.63
CA LEU A 98 -18.19 33.73 16.77
C LEU A 98 -17.40 32.44 17.04
N THR A 99 -17.19 32.06 18.30
CA THR A 99 -16.48 30.82 18.65
C THR A 99 -17.11 29.58 18.01
N TYR A 100 -18.44 29.50 17.95
CA TYR A 100 -19.13 28.40 17.29
C TYR A 100 -18.98 28.45 15.76
N GLU A 101 -19.04 29.65 15.17
CA GLU A 101 -18.82 29.82 13.72
C GLU A 101 -17.40 29.47 13.30
N LEU A 102 -16.40 29.86 14.11
CA LEU A 102 -14.99 29.52 13.88
C LEU A 102 -14.75 28.00 13.93
N LYS A 103 -15.38 27.31 14.89
CA LYS A 103 -15.30 25.84 14.97
C LYS A 103 -15.96 25.16 13.76
N ALA A 104 -17.12 25.65 13.33
CA ALA A 104 -17.79 25.14 12.14
C ALA A 104 -16.97 25.39 10.86
N LEU A 105 -16.34 26.58 10.74
CA LEU A 105 -15.42 26.89 9.65
C LEU A 105 -14.22 25.94 9.64
N SER A 106 -13.57 25.73 10.79
CA SER A 106 -12.46 24.77 10.92
C SER A 106 -12.83 23.38 10.41
N ALA A 107 -13.98 22.85 10.84
CA ALA A 107 -14.49 21.58 10.36
C ALA A 107 -14.73 21.57 8.84
N LYS A 108 -15.21 22.67 8.26
CA LYS A 108 -15.42 22.80 6.81
C LYS A 108 -14.08 22.87 6.05
N LEU A 109 -13.09 23.57 6.58
CA LEU A 109 -11.76 23.72 5.96
C LEU A 109 -11.04 22.37 5.79
N LYS A 110 -11.23 21.43 6.74
CA LYS A 110 -10.66 20.07 6.67
C LYS A 110 -11.04 19.27 5.41
N TYR A 111 -12.12 19.64 4.72
CA TYR A 111 -12.55 18.95 3.50
C TYR A 111 -11.84 19.45 2.22
N PHE A 112 -11.14 20.59 2.27
CA PHE A 112 -10.57 21.22 1.07
C PHE A 112 -9.15 20.75 0.71
N GLY A 113 -8.57 19.78 1.43
CA GLY A 113 -7.28 19.20 1.07
C GLY A 113 -6.10 20.18 1.04
N HIS A 114 -6.23 21.34 1.71
CA HIS A 114 -5.18 22.35 1.85
C HIS A 114 -4.77 22.45 3.32
N ASP A 115 -3.50 22.75 3.59
CA ASP A 115 -3.13 23.21 4.93
C ASP A 115 -3.51 24.69 5.06
N PHE A 116 -4.07 25.03 6.21
CA PHE A 116 -4.46 26.39 6.52
C PHE A 116 -3.62 26.92 7.67
N ARG A 117 -3.22 28.18 7.57
CA ARG A 117 -2.53 28.93 8.62
C ARG A 117 -3.45 30.03 9.12
N TYR A 118 -3.62 30.06 10.44
CA TYR A 118 -4.27 31.16 11.13
C TYR A 118 -3.24 32.24 11.48
N GLU A 119 -3.58 33.50 11.26
CA GLU A 119 -2.78 34.66 11.63
C GLU A 119 -3.69 35.74 12.22
N GLY A 120 -3.27 36.40 13.31
CA GLY A 120 -4.02 37.46 13.96
C GLY A 120 -4.21 37.24 15.45
N ASP A 121 -5.39 37.56 15.96
CA ASP A 121 -5.69 37.51 17.39
C ASP A 121 -5.50 36.09 17.97
N ARG A 122 -4.46 35.93 18.78
CA ARG A 122 -4.10 34.64 19.40
C ARG A 122 -5.15 34.13 20.39
N SER A 123 -6.02 34.99 20.92
CA SER A 123 -7.09 34.55 21.82
C SER A 123 -8.14 33.69 21.10
N LEU A 124 -8.26 33.83 19.78
CA LEU A 124 -9.18 33.07 18.95
C LEU A 124 -8.54 31.81 18.32
N GLU A 125 -7.20 31.72 18.33
CA GLU A 125 -6.46 30.59 17.76
C GLU A 125 -6.88 29.23 18.36
N PRO A 126 -7.10 29.09 19.69
CA PRO A 126 -7.60 27.83 20.26
C PRO A 126 -8.99 27.42 19.77
N ALA A 127 -9.87 28.39 19.47
CA ALA A 127 -11.21 28.11 18.95
C ALA A 127 -11.18 27.59 17.51
N PHE A 128 -10.06 27.82 16.80
CA PHE A 128 -9.93 27.48 15.40
C PHE A 128 -9.40 26.06 15.17
N GLU A 129 -8.77 25.43 16.17
CA GLU A 129 -8.34 24.01 16.14
C GLU A 129 -7.61 23.59 14.84
N LEU A 130 -6.96 24.54 14.13
CA LEU A 130 -6.16 24.27 12.95
C LEU A 130 -4.78 23.78 13.37
N LEU A 131 -4.73 22.57 13.90
CA LEU A 131 -3.51 21.78 13.78
C LEU A 131 -3.36 21.40 12.30
N PRO A 132 -2.13 21.24 11.77
CA PRO A 132 -1.93 20.72 10.42
C PRO A 132 -2.52 19.31 10.38
N ASP A 133 -3.78 19.21 9.96
CA ASP A 133 -4.46 17.94 9.67
C ASP A 133 -4.01 17.49 8.28
N ARG A 134 -2.68 17.44 8.07
CA ARG A 134 -2.15 16.70 6.94
C ARG A 134 -2.55 15.24 7.22
N PRO A 135 -3.25 14.55 6.30
CA PRO A 135 -3.40 13.11 6.44
C PRO A 135 -2.00 12.54 6.60
N VAL A 136 -1.72 11.95 7.76
CA VAL A 136 -0.43 11.32 8.02
C VAL A 136 -0.23 10.33 6.88
N PRO A 137 0.86 10.44 6.11
CA PRO A 137 1.07 9.53 5.01
C PRO A 137 1.33 8.14 5.56
N PHE A 138 0.79 7.13 4.87
CA PHE A 138 1.09 5.76 5.18
C PHE A 138 2.53 5.43 4.75
N THR A 139 3.37 5.03 5.69
CA THR A 139 4.82 4.81 5.49
C THR A 139 5.24 3.35 5.58
N ALA A 140 4.38 2.46 6.08
CA ALA A 140 4.67 1.03 6.22
C ALA A 140 4.46 0.27 4.89
N ILE A 141 5.05 0.80 3.81
CA ILE A 141 4.96 0.26 2.46
C ILE A 141 5.73 -1.05 2.36
N LYS A 142 5.06 -2.11 1.91
CA LYS A 142 5.69 -3.40 1.56
C LYS A 142 6.00 -3.46 0.06
N PRO A 143 6.97 -4.27 -0.39
CA PRO A 143 7.37 -4.33 -1.80
C PRO A 143 6.23 -4.64 -2.78
N PHE A 144 5.22 -5.38 -2.33
CA PHE A 144 4.06 -5.78 -3.13
C PHE A 144 2.84 -4.86 -2.95
N TYR A 145 2.93 -3.81 -2.14
CA TYR A 145 1.86 -2.82 -2.05
C TYR A 145 1.90 -1.92 -3.28
N LYS A 146 0.72 -1.58 -3.78
CA LYS A 146 0.50 -0.67 -4.91
C LYS A 146 -0.67 0.25 -4.61
N ARG A 147 -0.96 1.22 -5.50
CA ARG A 147 -2.15 2.06 -5.37
C ARG A 147 -3.40 1.21 -5.13
N ASP A 148 -4.28 1.69 -4.27
CA ASP A 148 -5.55 1.06 -3.92
C ASP A 148 -5.39 -0.23 -3.10
N THR A 149 -4.23 -0.42 -2.43
CA THR A 149 -4.03 -1.51 -1.47
C THR A 149 -4.70 -1.17 -0.15
N LEU A 150 -5.51 -2.10 0.37
CA LEU A 150 -6.16 -1.94 1.67
C LEU A 150 -5.14 -2.01 2.80
N VAL A 151 -5.13 -1.02 3.67
CA VAL A 151 -4.26 -0.94 4.84
C VAL A 151 -5.03 -0.45 6.07
N ILE A 152 -4.40 -0.59 7.23
CA ILE A 152 -4.85 0.09 8.45
C ILE A 152 -3.82 1.15 8.81
N HIS A 153 -4.28 2.39 8.90
CA HIS A 153 -3.46 3.55 9.24
C HIS A 153 -4.21 4.45 10.22
N GLU A 154 -3.52 4.93 11.26
CA GLU A 154 -4.13 5.76 12.32
C GLU A 154 -5.42 5.16 12.90
N GLY A 155 -5.45 3.84 13.09
CA GLY A 155 -6.60 3.11 13.64
C GLY A 155 -7.78 2.90 12.68
N LYS A 156 -7.70 3.39 11.44
CA LYS A 156 -8.76 3.29 10.42
C LYS A 156 -8.35 2.36 9.29
N ALA A 157 -9.31 1.63 8.72
CA ALA A 157 -9.15 0.91 7.47
C ALA A 157 -9.44 1.83 6.28
N GLY A 158 -8.66 1.65 5.22
CA GLY A 158 -8.79 2.45 4.00
C GLY A 158 -7.84 1.97 2.92
N LEU A 159 -7.76 2.74 1.85
CA LEU A 159 -6.91 2.46 0.70
C LEU A 159 -5.71 3.39 0.66
N THR A 160 -4.60 2.85 0.20
CA THR A 160 -3.41 3.64 -0.16
C THR A 160 -3.63 4.38 -1.48
N GLY A 161 -3.19 5.63 -1.53
CA GLY A 161 -3.06 6.40 -2.75
C GLY A 161 -1.83 5.98 -3.57
N LEU A 162 -1.35 6.87 -4.42
CA LEU A 162 -0.12 6.63 -5.18
C LEU A 162 1.08 6.55 -4.22
N ILE A 163 1.90 5.52 -4.41
CA ILE A 163 3.12 5.34 -3.61
C ILE A 163 4.24 6.17 -4.25
N GLN A 164 4.80 7.11 -3.49
CA GLN A 164 5.93 7.95 -3.89
C GLN A 164 6.89 8.08 -2.69
N ASN A 165 8.20 7.94 -2.92
CA ASN A 165 9.22 8.08 -1.87
C ASN A 165 8.95 7.24 -0.61
N ALA A 166 8.55 5.98 -0.78
CA ALA A 166 8.17 5.06 0.31
C ALA A 166 7.01 5.55 1.21
N GLN A 167 6.18 6.45 0.69
CA GLN A 167 4.99 6.97 1.35
C GLN A 167 3.79 6.87 0.41
N ALA A 168 2.60 6.79 0.96
CA ALA A 168 1.35 6.89 0.21
C ALA A 168 0.36 7.76 0.96
N ASP A 169 -0.46 8.50 0.22
CA ASP A 169 -1.67 9.10 0.79
C ASP A 169 -2.59 7.98 1.33
N PHE A 170 -3.42 8.32 2.30
CA PHE A 170 -4.35 7.37 2.91
C PHE A 170 -5.79 7.87 2.79
N HIS A 171 -6.64 7.03 2.20
CA HIS A 171 -8.06 7.31 2.00
C HIS A 171 -8.88 6.36 2.89
N PRO A 172 -9.31 6.80 4.09
CA PRO A 172 -10.09 5.95 4.98
C PRO A 172 -11.46 5.63 4.37
N PHE A 173 -11.99 4.44 4.65
CA PHE A 173 -13.39 4.13 4.34
C PHE A 173 -14.34 4.96 5.22
N ASP A 174 -15.52 5.29 4.70
CA ASP A 174 -16.55 5.99 5.47
C ASP A 174 -17.01 5.16 6.69
N GLN A 175 -17.12 3.85 6.50
CA GLN A 175 -17.51 2.90 7.54
C GLN A 175 -16.29 2.14 8.07
N GLN A 176 -16.17 2.07 9.39
CA GLN A 176 -15.03 1.45 10.11
C GLN A 176 -15.44 0.19 10.90
N THR A 177 -16.59 -0.39 10.53
CA THR A 177 -17.23 -1.52 11.25
C THR A 177 -16.46 -2.83 11.13
N ASP A 178 -15.72 -3.03 10.04
CA ASP A 178 -15.03 -4.29 9.73
C ASP A 178 -13.53 -4.30 10.13
N LEU A 179 -13.08 -3.36 10.97
CA LEU A 179 -11.67 -3.25 11.38
C LEU A 179 -11.02 -4.57 11.84
N PRO A 180 -11.63 -5.39 12.72
CA PRO A 180 -11.05 -6.68 13.11
C PRO A 180 -10.93 -7.68 11.96
N PHE A 181 -11.88 -7.65 11.02
CA PHE A 181 -11.84 -8.49 9.82
C PHE A 181 -10.66 -8.08 8.92
N PHE A 182 -10.51 -6.78 8.67
CA PHE A 182 -9.42 -6.26 7.84
C PHE A 182 -8.04 -6.54 8.44
N ARG A 183 -7.86 -6.48 9.76
CA ARG A 183 -6.58 -6.86 10.40
C ARG A 183 -6.19 -8.30 10.09
N GLN A 184 -7.13 -9.23 10.25
CA GLN A 184 -6.91 -10.65 9.94
C GLN A 184 -6.65 -10.88 8.45
N TYR A 185 -7.46 -10.25 7.59
CA TYR A 185 -7.28 -10.36 6.14
C TYR A 185 -5.93 -9.80 5.68
N ILE A 186 -5.51 -8.62 6.14
CA ILE A 186 -4.21 -8.01 5.78
C ILE A 186 -3.07 -8.96 6.17
N GLY A 187 -3.11 -9.53 7.38
CA GLY A 187 -2.10 -10.50 7.82
C GLY A 187 -2.04 -11.74 6.91
N LEU A 188 -3.19 -12.28 6.52
CA LEU A 188 -3.30 -13.39 5.59
C LEU A 188 -2.75 -13.04 4.19
N ARG A 189 -3.23 -11.96 3.59
CA ARG A 189 -2.78 -11.46 2.29
C ARG A 189 -1.26 -11.27 2.29
N ASP A 190 -0.73 -10.58 3.29
CA ASP A 190 0.68 -10.24 3.32
C ASP A 190 1.56 -11.49 3.46
N SER A 191 1.13 -12.49 4.26
CA SER A 191 1.84 -13.78 4.33
C SER A 191 1.83 -14.56 3.02
N TYR A 192 0.73 -14.49 2.26
CA TYR A 192 0.66 -15.06 0.92
C TYR A 192 1.63 -14.37 -0.05
N MET A 193 1.59 -13.04 -0.09
CA MET A 193 2.43 -12.25 -1.00
C MET A 193 3.91 -12.44 -0.70
N GLU A 194 4.28 -12.52 0.59
CA GLU A 194 5.66 -12.77 1.01
C GLU A 194 6.15 -14.16 0.64
N LEU A 195 5.35 -15.21 0.89
CA LEU A 195 5.68 -16.57 0.49
C LEU A 195 5.85 -16.67 -1.03
N TYR A 196 4.86 -16.19 -1.78
CA TYR A 196 4.86 -16.26 -3.24
C TYR A 196 6.07 -15.55 -3.84
N ALA A 197 6.31 -14.30 -3.43
CA ALA A 197 7.44 -13.51 -3.92
C ALA A 197 8.78 -14.20 -3.62
N LYS A 198 8.94 -14.72 -2.39
CA LYS A 198 10.21 -15.34 -1.98
C LYS A 198 10.51 -16.63 -2.75
N GLU A 199 9.50 -17.48 -2.93
CA GLU A 199 9.68 -18.73 -3.67
C GLU A 199 9.85 -18.50 -5.17
N ALA A 200 9.13 -17.54 -5.75
CA ALA A 200 9.29 -17.16 -7.15
C ALA A 200 10.67 -16.56 -7.44
N GLU A 201 11.23 -15.77 -6.51
CA GLU A 201 12.56 -15.17 -6.64
C GLU A 201 13.69 -16.20 -6.45
N THR A 202 13.59 -17.01 -5.40
CA THR A 202 14.70 -17.88 -4.98
C THR A 202 14.68 -19.28 -5.60
N LEU A 203 13.54 -19.71 -6.13
CA LEU A 203 13.30 -21.09 -6.56
C LEU A 203 13.63 -22.11 -5.45
N GLN A 204 13.39 -21.72 -4.20
CA GLN A 204 13.60 -22.54 -3.01
C GLN A 204 12.32 -22.62 -2.19
N VAL A 205 12.05 -23.80 -1.64
CA VAL A 205 10.92 -24.01 -0.74
C VAL A 205 11.12 -23.18 0.53
N GLN A 206 10.06 -22.52 1.01
CA GLN A 206 10.06 -21.70 2.22
C GLN A 206 9.11 -22.27 3.29
N PRO A 207 9.50 -23.34 4.03
CA PRO A 207 8.61 -24.02 4.98
C PRO A 207 8.08 -23.11 6.09
N HIS A 208 8.92 -22.20 6.59
CA HIS A 208 8.54 -21.27 7.65
C HIS A 208 7.47 -20.27 7.19
N LEU A 209 7.65 -19.64 6.01
CA LEU A 209 6.68 -18.71 5.44
C LEU A 209 5.35 -19.42 5.13
N ARG A 210 5.41 -20.67 4.63
CA ARG A 210 4.22 -21.49 4.38
C ARG A 210 3.48 -21.88 5.65
N SER A 211 4.20 -22.14 6.75
CA SER A 211 3.58 -22.37 8.07
C SER A 211 2.85 -21.11 8.57
N ILE A 212 3.44 -19.92 8.38
CA ILE A 212 2.79 -18.64 8.71
C ILE A 212 1.53 -18.45 7.88
N LEU A 213 1.59 -18.69 6.57
CA LEU A 213 0.42 -18.60 5.68
C LEU A 213 -0.69 -19.56 6.13
N ASN A 214 -0.37 -20.83 6.41
CA ASN A 214 -1.34 -21.81 6.90
C ASN A 214 -2.01 -21.36 8.19
N ARG A 215 -1.23 -20.92 9.17
CA ARG A 215 -1.76 -20.45 10.46
C ARG A 215 -2.67 -19.23 10.31
N ASN A 216 -2.28 -18.26 9.47
CA ASN A 216 -3.10 -17.08 9.21
C ASN A 216 -4.41 -17.46 8.51
N TYR A 217 -4.36 -18.41 7.56
CA TYR A 217 -5.54 -18.91 6.86
C TYR A 217 -6.50 -19.64 7.81
N GLU A 218 -5.99 -20.53 8.67
CA GLU A 218 -6.78 -21.26 9.65
C GLU A 218 -7.39 -20.33 10.70
N SER A 219 -6.64 -19.34 11.15
CA SER A 219 -7.16 -18.31 12.06
C SER A 219 -8.27 -17.48 11.40
N PHE A 220 -8.10 -17.11 10.13
CA PHE A 220 -9.10 -16.36 9.37
C PHE A 220 -10.37 -17.19 9.18
N THR A 221 -10.24 -18.40 8.64
CA THR A 221 -11.39 -19.27 8.32
C THR A 221 -12.09 -19.79 9.56
N GLY A 222 -11.36 -20.07 10.65
CA GLY A 222 -11.96 -20.44 11.93
C GLY A 222 -12.85 -19.36 12.54
N LYS A 223 -12.58 -18.07 12.23
CA LYS A 223 -13.36 -16.94 12.74
C LYS A 223 -14.44 -16.45 11.78
N TYR A 224 -14.15 -16.46 10.48
CA TYR A 224 -15.00 -15.83 9.46
C TYR A 224 -15.56 -16.80 8.43
N GLY A 225 -15.09 -18.04 8.37
CA GLY A 225 -15.37 -19.00 7.30
C GLY A 225 -14.55 -18.77 6.04
N ASP A 226 -14.88 -19.50 4.97
CA ASP A 226 -14.17 -19.48 3.68
C ASP A 226 -14.08 -18.05 3.09
N LEU A 227 -12.95 -17.73 2.47
CA LEU A 227 -12.66 -16.41 1.92
C LEU A 227 -13.64 -16.06 0.80
N ASN A 228 -13.91 -17.00 -0.10
CA ASN A 228 -14.77 -16.81 -1.27
C ASN A 228 -16.28 -16.90 -0.97
N LYS A 229 -16.69 -17.09 0.29
CA LYS A 229 -18.09 -17.31 0.66
C LYS A 229 -18.79 -16.03 1.14
N GLY A 230 -19.99 -15.80 0.62
CA GLY A 230 -20.93 -14.79 1.14
C GLY A 230 -20.33 -13.40 1.29
N ASN A 231 -20.38 -12.86 2.51
CA ASN A 231 -19.93 -11.50 2.82
C ASN A 231 -18.39 -11.37 2.88
N ASN A 232 -17.64 -12.47 3.06
CA ASN A 232 -16.17 -12.41 3.09
C ASN A 232 -15.62 -11.97 1.75
N ARG A 233 -16.09 -12.57 0.67
CA ARG A 233 -15.70 -12.20 -0.70
C ARG A 233 -15.90 -10.71 -0.95
N LYS A 234 -17.07 -10.16 -0.56
CA LYS A 234 -17.38 -8.74 -0.74
C LYS A 234 -16.41 -7.84 0.02
N ARG A 235 -16.11 -8.16 1.28
CA ARG A 235 -15.19 -7.38 2.12
C ARG A 235 -13.74 -7.49 1.66
N ILE A 236 -13.30 -8.67 1.21
CA ILE A 236 -11.94 -8.87 0.68
C ILE A 236 -11.75 -8.08 -0.62
N LEU A 237 -12.78 -8.00 -1.48
CA LEU A 237 -12.73 -7.21 -2.71
C LEU A 237 -12.70 -5.68 -2.48
N LEU A 238 -12.87 -5.21 -1.24
CA LEU A 238 -12.57 -3.81 -0.91
C LEU A 238 -11.07 -3.53 -0.98
N ASP A 239 -10.22 -4.56 -0.88
CA ASP A 239 -8.82 -4.46 -1.29
C ASP A 239 -8.71 -4.50 -2.81
N ALA A 240 -8.93 -3.34 -3.42
CA ALA A 240 -9.03 -3.20 -4.87
C ALA A 240 -7.74 -3.66 -5.59
N ALA A 241 -6.58 -3.48 -4.97
CA ALA A 241 -5.30 -3.86 -5.54
C ALA A 241 -5.03 -5.37 -5.55
N LEU A 242 -5.35 -6.04 -4.44
CA LEU A 242 -4.84 -7.40 -4.14
C LEU A 242 -5.93 -8.41 -3.76
N GLY A 243 -7.14 -7.96 -3.45
CA GLY A 243 -8.23 -8.81 -2.95
C GLY A 243 -8.60 -9.94 -3.90
N PHE A 244 -8.72 -9.65 -5.19
CA PHE A 244 -8.99 -10.69 -6.19
C PHE A 244 -7.88 -11.75 -6.25
N VAL A 245 -6.62 -11.31 -6.21
CA VAL A 245 -5.44 -12.22 -6.24
C VAL A 245 -5.48 -13.17 -5.04
N VAL A 246 -5.72 -12.64 -3.84
CA VAL A 246 -5.82 -13.49 -2.63
C VAL A 246 -6.94 -14.52 -2.76
N LEU A 247 -8.12 -14.09 -3.22
CA LEU A 247 -9.28 -14.97 -3.38
C LEU A 247 -9.02 -16.09 -4.38
N SER A 248 -8.38 -15.81 -5.51
CA SER A 248 -8.08 -16.81 -6.55
C SER A 248 -6.91 -17.73 -6.18
N SER A 249 -5.99 -17.26 -5.36
CA SER A 249 -4.74 -17.96 -5.08
C SER A 249 -4.76 -18.80 -3.81
N LEU A 250 -5.67 -18.53 -2.88
CA LEU A 250 -5.76 -19.27 -1.62
C LEU A 250 -6.87 -20.33 -1.60
N GLU A 251 -7.92 -20.16 -2.38
CA GLU A 251 -9.01 -21.12 -2.43
C GLU A 251 -9.34 -21.50 -3.87
N ARG A 252 -9.52 -22.80 -4.08
CA ARG A 252 -10.05 -23.36 -5.32
C ARG A 252 -11.47 -23.87 -5.08
N ARG A 253 -12.28 -23.84 -6.12
CA ARG A 253 -13.64 -24.39 -6.06
C ARG A 253 -13.61 -25.84 -6.50
N GLU A 254 -13.98 -26.73 -5.60
CA GLU A 254 -14.24 -28.14 -5.89
C GLU A 254 -15.72 -28.39 -5.64
N ASN A 255 -16.48 -28.63 -6.70
CA ASN A 255 -17.94 -28.75 -6.67
C ASN A 255 -18.61 -27.51 -6.03
N GLU A 256 -19.33 -27.71 -4.93
CA GLU A 256 -20.00 -26.65 -4.15
C GLU A 256 -19.20 -26.17 -2.94
N THR A 257 -17.95 -26.63 -2.80
CA THR A 257 -17.09 -26.33 -1.65
C THR A 257 -15.82 -25.58 -2.06
N TRP A 258 -15.34 -24.72 -1.16
CA TRP A 258 -14.05 -24.06 -1.30
C TRP A 258 -13.01 -24.86 -0.52
N THR A 259 -11.89 -25.16 -1.17
CA THR A 259 -10.78 -25.92 -0.57
C THR A 259 -9.46 -25.16 -0.71
N LYS A 260 -8.50 -25.44 0.17
CA LYS A 260 -7.16 -24.82 0.15
C LYS A 260 -6.52 -25.07 -1.23
N ALA A 261 -5.92 -24.02 -1.81
CA ALA A 261 -5.14 -24.11 -3.04
C ALA A 261 -3.77 -24.77 -2.83
N ASP A 262 -3.08 -25.09 -3.93
CA ASP A 262 -1.85 -25.91 -3.89
C ASP A 262 -0.67 -25.22 -3.17
N ILE A 263 -0.65 -23.89 -3.09
CA ILE A 263 0.39 -23.12 -2.39
C ILE A 263 0.53 -23.50 -0.90
N PHE A 264 -0.53 -24.03 -0.29
CA PHE A 264 -0.51 -24.49 1.10
C PHE A 264 0.31 -25.77 1.29
N PHE A 265 0.58 -26.52 0.22
CA PHE A 265 1.16 -27.85 0.27
C PHE A 265 2.49 -27.95 -0.48
N GLY A 266 2.70 -27.13 -1.51
CA GLY A 266 3.88 -27.19 -2.37
C GLY A 266 4.46 -25.82 -2.75
N PRO A 267 5.64 -25.81 -3.38
CA PRO A 267 6.27 -24.60 -3.90
C PRO A 267 5.49 -24.01 -5.07
N VAL A 268 5.62 -22.69 -5.28
CA VAL A 268 4.96 -21.96 -6.38
C VAL A 268 5.68 -22.04 -7.72
N PHE A 269 6.90 -22.59 -7.73
CA PHE A 269 7.70 -22.80 -8.94
C PHE A 269 7.63 -24.26 -9.37
N PRO A 270 7.79 -24.55 -10.68
CA PRO A 270 7.84 -25.92 -11.16
C PRO A 270 8.88 -26.70 -10.39
N GLN A 271 8.46 -27.78 -9.73
CA GLN A 271 9.40 -28.80 -9.33
C GLN A 271 9.85 -29.48 -10.62
N GLN A 272 11.16 -29.62 -10.83
CA GLN A 272 11.61 -30.74 -11.64
C GLN A 272 11.08 -31.96 -10.90
N GLU A 273 10.02 -32.57 -11.45
CA GLU A 273 9.65 -33.89 -10.98
C GLU A 273 10.91 -34.73 -11.15
N ASN A 274 11.48 -35.14 -10.02
CA ASN A 274 12.44 -36.23 -10.01
C ASN A 274 11.63 -37.46 -10.42
N LEU A 275 11.38 -37.58 -11.72
CA LEU A 275 10.75 -38.74 -12.30
C LEU A 275 11.77 -39.85 -12.15
N HIS A 276 11.59 -40.59 -11.07
CA HIS A 276 12.31 -41.82 -10.86
C HIS A 276 11.79 -42.82 -11.88
N THR A 277 12.69 -43.34 -12.71
CA THR A 277 12.42 -44.43 -13.63
C THR A 277 13.47 -45.49 -13.39
N ASP A 278 13.07 -46.75 -13.30
CA ASP A 278 14.00 -47.87 -13.21
C ASP A 278 14.53 -48.33 -14.59
N ASP A 279 14.07 -47.72 -15.69
CA ASP A 279 14.51 -48.00 -17.07
C ASP A 279 15.51 -46.95 -17.59
N PRO A 280 16.79 -47.32 -17.79
CA PRO A 280 17.80 -46.47 -18.44
C PRO A 280 17.40 -45.94 -19.82
N THR A 281 16.51 -46.63 -20.55
CA THR A 281 16.04 -46.18 -21.87
C THR A 281 15.14 -44.95 -21.75
N GLU A 282 14.25 -44.92 -20.76
CA GLU A 282 13.40 -43.77 -20.49
C GLU A 282 14.24 -42.59 -19.98
N ALA A 283 15.21 -42.87 -19.10
CA ALA A 283 16.19 -41.88 -18.65
C ALA A 283 17.03 -41.31 -19.81
N LEU A 284 17.41 -42.14 -20.79
CA LEU A 284 18.14 -41.70 -21.99
C LEU A 284 17.28 -40.75 -22.85
N ALA A 285 16.03 -41.12 -23.13
CA ALA A 285 15.11 -40.27 -23.89
C ALA A 285 14.92 -38.90 -23.22
N ARG A 286 14.86 -38.89 -21.88
CA ARG A 286 14.74 -37.65 -21.10
C ARG A 286 16.02 -36.81 -21.13
N SER A 287 17.19 -37.44 -20.98
CA SER A 287 18.49 -36.78 -21.09
C SER A 287 18.64 -36.08 -22.45
N LEU A 288 18.23 -36.76 -23.54
CA LEU A 288 18.22 -36.17 -24.87
C LEU A 288 17.19 -35.03 -25.03
N ASN A 289 16.00 -35.15 -24.43
CA ASN A 289 14.98 -34.11 -24.51
C ASN A 289 15.38 -32.84 -23.72
N ASP A 290 15.92 -33.02 -22.51
CA ASP A 290 16.15 -31.92 -21.57
C ASP A 290 17.55 -31.31 -21.74
N LYS A 291 18.55 -32.11 -22.13
CA LYS A 291 19.95 -31.68 -22.26
C LYS A 291 20.52 -31.80 -23.68
N GLY A 292 19.87 -32.54 -24.59
CA GLY A 292 20.35 -32.74 -25.97
C GLY A 292 21.55 -33.67 -26.11
N ILE A 293 22.00 -34.31 -25.02
CA ILE A 293 23.19 -35.16 -24.97
C ILE A 293 22.94 -36.40 -24.09
N VAL A 294 23.82 -37.41 -24.16
CA VAL A 294 23.81 -38.55 -23.23
C VAL A 294 24.56 -38.14 -21.95
N ASP A 295 23.84 -37.60 -20.98
CA ASP A 295 24.37 -37.19 -19.68
C ASP A 295 24.14 -38.32 -18.63
N LEU A 296 25.20 -39.06 -18.31
CA LEU A 296 25.13 -40.20 -17.38
C LEU A 296 24.85 -39.78 -15.93
N ASP A 297 25.42 -38.65 -15.47
CA ASP A 297 25.15 -38.12 -14.13
C ASP A 297 23.66 -37.80 -13.99
N TYR A 298 23.06 -37.16 -15.00
CA TYR A 298 21.64 -36.88 -15.04
C TYR A 298 20.79 -38.16 -15.01
N MET A 299 21.16 -39.15 -15.83
CA MET A 299 20.46 -40.43 -15.89
C MET A 299 20.60 -41.23 -14.59
N SER A 300 21.75 -41.16 -13.92
CA SER A 300 21.98 -41.75 -12.60
C SER A 300 21.06 -41.14 -11.55
N THR A 301 20.85 -39.82 -11.57
CA THR A 301 19.92 -39.18 -10.62
C THR A 301 18.45 -39.62 -10.81
N MET A 302 18.06 -39.99 -12.03
CA MET A 302 16.70 -40.47 -12.34
C MET A 302 16.53 -41.97 -12.06
N THR A 303 17.57 -42.77 -12.28
CA THR A 303 17.50 -44.25 -12.19
C THR A 303 18.00 -44.82 -10.87
N GLY A 304 18.83 -44.08 -10.13
CA GLY A 304 19.55 -44.59 -8.97
C GLY A 304 20.64 -45.61 -9.31
N LEU A 305 20.91 -45.83 -10.61
CA LEU A 305 21.94 -46.73 -11.09
C LEU A 305 23.28 -46.00 -11.24
N ASP A 306 24.38 -46.73 -11.08
CA ASP A 306 25.70 -46.19 -11.41
C ASP A 306 25.92 -46.17 -12.93
N ASP A 307 26.90 -45.38 -13.37
CA ASP A 307 27.25 -45.24 -14.79
C ASP A 307 27.48 -46.58 -15.46
N PHE A 308 28.15 -47.52 -14.77
CA PHE A 308 28.43 -48.83 -15.33
C PHE A 308 27.16 -49.63 -15.62
N ALA A 309 26.20 -49.66 -14.68
CA ALA A 309 24.91 -50.32 -14.89
C ALA A 309 24.10 -49.64 -16.00
N ILE A 310 24.10 -48.31 -16.07
CA ILE A 310 23.43 -47.55 -17.13
C ILE A 310 24.01 -47.89 -18.49
N ILE A 311 25.34 -47.79 -18.64
CA ILE A 311 26.06 -48.11 -19.89
C ILE A 311 25.76 -49.54 -20.32
N ARG A 312 25.84 -50.49 -19.39
CA ARG A 312 25.61 -51.91 -19.69
C ARG A 312 24.18 -52.19 -20.14
N GLN A 313 23.19 -51.52 -19.54
CA GLN A 313 21.78 -51.69 -19.92
C GLN A 313 21.43 -50.96 -21.23
N LEU A 314 22.22 -49.95 -21.60
CA LEU A 314 22.10 -49.21 -22.86
C LEU A 314 23.08 -49.70 -23.93
N ASP A 315 23.65 -50.90 -23.75
CA ASP A 315 24.55 -51.50 -24.72
C ASP A 315 23.88 -51.56 -26.12
N GLY A 316 24.64 -51.15 -27.14
CA GLY A 316 24.14 -51.02 -28.52
C GLY A 316 23.24 -49.79 -28.80
N LYS A 317 22.81 -49.03 -27.77
CA LYS A 317 22.05 -47.77 -27.93
C LYS A 317 22.92 -46.53 -27.82
N ILE A 318 24.00 -46.60 -27.04
CA ILE A 318 24.98 -45.52 -26.87
C ILE A 318 26.40 -46.02 -27.13
N LEU A 319 27.28 -45.13 -27.59
CA LEU A 319 28.68 -45.41 -27.89
C LEU A 319 29.57 -44.32 -27.30
N MET A 320 30.73 -44.71 -26.78
CA MET A 320 31.75 -43.78 -26.29
C MET A 320 32.53 -43.22 -27.49
N ASN A 321 32.50 -41.90 -27.68
CA ASN A 321 33.32 -41.26 -28.69
C ASN A 321 34.77 -41.11 -28.18
N PRO A 322 35.76 -41.75 -28.83
CA PRO A 322 37.14 -41.81 -28.33
C PRO A 322 37.88 -40.45 -28.38
N ILE A 323 37.37 -39.48 -29.14
CA ILE A 323 38.03 -38.18 -29.35
C ILE A 323 37.75 -37.23 -28.19
N ASN A 324 36.48 -37.08 -27.84
CA ASN A 324 35.99 -36.15 -26.82
C ASN A 324 35.65 -36.87 -25.49
N ARG A 325 35.67 -38.20 -25.47
CA ARG A 325 35.31 -39.04 -24.31
C ARG A 325 33.90 -38.78 -23.79
N THR A 326 32.96 -38.50 -24.70
CA THR A 326 31.55 -38.34 -24.38
C THR A 326 30.73 -39.50 -24.92
N TRP A 327 29.66 -39.85 -24.21
CA TRP A 327 28.67 -40.80 -24.70
C TRP A 327 27.76 -40.13 -25.72
N GLU A 328 27.53 -40.81 -26.84
CA GLU A 328 26.64 -40.38 -27.92
C GLU A 328 25.65 -41.51 -28.22
N THR A 329 24.48 -41.18 -28.75
CA THR A 329 23.58 -42.23 -29.27
C THR A 329 24.24 -42.92 -30.45
N ASN A 330 23.91 -44.20 -30.66
CA ASN A 330 24.44 -44.98 -31.77
C ASN A 330 24.19 -44.27 -33.12
N ASP A 331 22.99 -43.74 -33.33
CA ASP A 331 22.63 -42.99 -34.54
C ASP A 331 23.48 -41.72 -34.71
N SER A 332 23.74 -40.97 -33.62
CA SER A 332 24.56 -39.77 -33.68
C SER A 332 26.03 -40.09 -33.97
N TYR A 333 26.57 -41.11 -33.29
CA TYR A 333 27.94 -41.55 -33.49
C TYR A 333 28.16 -42.12 -34.91
N LEU A 334 27.20 -42.86 -35.45
CA LEU A 334 27.24 -43.42 -36.80
C LEU A 334 26.80 -42.42 -37.89
N SER A 335 26.50 -41.18 -37.53
CA SER A 335 26.26 -40.11 -38.51
C SER A 335 27.55 -39.41 -38.93
N GLY A 336 27.62 -38.98 -40.20
CA GLY A 336 28.78 -38.26 -40.77
C GLY A 336 29.84 -39.18 -41.38
N ASN A 337 31.12 -38.77 -41.34
CA ASN A 337 32.21 -39.52 -41.97
C ASN A 337 32.64 -40.72 -41.12
N VAL A 338 31.88 -41.82 -41.24
CA VAL A 338 32.08 -43.06 -40.47
C VAL A 338 33.43 -43.72 -40.70
N VAL A 339 34.04 -43.58 -41.90
CA VAL A 339 35.37 -44.13 -42.20
C VAL A 339 36.44 -43.47 -41.34
N GLN A 340 36.33 -42.14 -41.18
CA GLN A 340 37.24 -41.38 -40.33
C GLN A 340 37.03 -41.73 -38.85
N LYS A 341 35.78 -41.88 -38.39
CA LYS A 341 35.48 -42.27 -37.01
C LYS A 341 36.00 -43.68 -36.68
N LEU A 342 35.89 -44.64 -37.62
CA LEU A 342 36.44 -45.99 -37.48
C LEU A 342 37.96 -45.96 -37.31
N ALA A 343 38.68 -45.27 -38.21
CA ALA A 343 40.13 -45.16 -38.13
C ALA A 343 40.62 -44.51 -36.83
N LEU A 344 39.83 -43.59 -36.25
CA LEU A 344 40.13 -42.97 -34.96
C LEU A 344 39.86 -43.91 -33.78
N ALA A 345 38.78 -44.70 -33.84
CA ALA A 345 38.47 -45.71 -32.83
C ALA A 345 39.53 -46.83 -32.80
N GLU A 346 39.99 -47.30 -33.96
CA GLU A 346 41.05 -48.31 -34.07
C GLU A 346 42.36 -47.81 -33.44
N ARG A 347 42.79 -46.58 -33.77
CA ARG A 347 43.99 -45.97 -33.17
C ARG A 347 43.85 -45.80 -31.66
N ALA A 348 42.68 -45.41 -31.17
CA ALA A 348 42.44 -45.25 -29.74
C ALA A 348 42.55 -46.61 -29.02
N ALA A 349 41.99 -47.68 -29.60
CA ALA A 349 42.06 -49.04 -29.08
C ALA A 349 43.50 -49.59 -29.04
N GLU A 350 44.37 -49.23 -30.00
CA GLU A 350 45.79 -49.60 -29.96
C GLU A 350 46.56 -48.90 -28.82
N THR A 351 46.12 -47.71 -28.39
CA THR A 351 46.78 -46.93 -27.34
C THR A 351 46.24 -47.16 -25.93
N MET A 352 45.07 -47.79 -25.79
CA MET A 352 44.44 -48.15 -24.52
C MET A 352 43.92 -49.59 -24.62
N PRO A 353 44.76 -50.60 -24.30
CA PRO A 353 44.39 -52.02 -24.38
C PRO A 353 43.42 -52.49 -23.30
#